data_AF-B4J4D2-F1
#
_entry.id   AF-B4J4D2-F1
#
_cell.length_a   1.000
_cell.length_b   1.000
_cell.length_c   1.000
_cell.angle_alpha   90.00
_cell.angle_beta   90.00
_cell.angle_gamma   90.00
#
_symmetry.space_group_name_H-M   'P 1'
#
loop_
_entity.id
_entity.type
_entity.pdbx_description
1 polymer ?
#
loop_
_entity_poly.entity_id
_entity_poly.type
_entity_poly.pdbx_seq_one_letter_code
_entity_poly.pdbx_strand_id
1 'polypeptide(L)'
;MSDEESFVILGSSPLSSLHFYANSLHDGLEMEENGSVVEDGPQAQSNVDSPASLSQLSTLSEQTKSAEGSLPTTLPSQQTSLATGFLMGEVKPDVLKNSVYSQFPSLCSMQACAEDVVKLQTMMTEYIGLKQTLDKVNHTMQEYYKITQQWRQEAAIREQQYQDQLKQCQMQIEKLTVENQQLKKELETNLEQIRLVEDMHQKEHDDLRQSVSEKSSLINNMRVQIDKLQQHQLHSYDFVPDVVNLTSAEELLNAMRVDVNQLRAKDAQKDEEIAYLKTQIDIYRRDFEMERADRQKNAGEKEQYLVDLRALQRRNQELIESLAEVHNSKKVIHTATGAVQSSLRAEQRPVLDPTGAAARTSDSFMRCPICLKSFSSLSVLQSHVNDCLDKN
;
A
#
# COMPACT_ATOMS: atom_id res chain seq x y z
N MET A 1 15.83 51.20 10.01
CA MET A 1 14.44 51.63 9.82
C MET A 1 13.85 50.57 8.91
N SER A 2 13.56 49.38 9.40
CA SER A 2 12.49 49.01 10.36
C SER A 2 11.14 49.27 9.74
N ASP A 3 10.63 48.28 9.01
CA ASP A 3 9.20 48.05 8.85
C ASP A 3 8.95 46.57 9.13
N GLU A 4 8.39 46.37 10.32
CA GLU A 4 8.04 45.12 10.96
C GLU A 4 6.59 44.81 10.54
N GLU A 5 6.38 43.93 9.55
CA GLU A 5 5.04 43.41 9.26
C GLU A 5 4.89 41.99 9.81
N SER A 6 4.43 41.97 11.06
CA SER A 6 3.92 40.83 11.80
C SER A 6 2.64 40.31 11.15
N PHE A 7 2.71 39.17 10.45
CA PHE A 7 1.52 38.41 10.05
C PHE A 7 1.38 37.14 10.91
N VAL A 8 0.32 37.16 11.74
CA VAL A 8 -0.20 36.01 12.47
C VAL A 8 -0.98 35.13 11.49
N ILE A 9 -0.46 33.96 11.15
CA ILE A 9 -1.25 32.94 10.45
C ILE A 9 -1.88 32.05 11.52
N LEU A 10 -3.14 32.33 11.81
CA LEU A 10 -4.01 31.46 12.59
C LEU A 10 -4.23 30.15 11.81
N GLY A 11 -4.22 29.05 12.55
CA GLY A 11 -4.32 27.71 12.01
C GLY A 11 -5.55 27.49 11.14
N SER A 12 -5.35 26.74 10.07
CA SER A 12 -6.37 25.95 9.41
C SER A 12 -5.67 24.72 8.85
N SER A 13 -5.92 23.57 9.49
CA SER A 13 -5.57 22.26 8.96
C SER A 13 -6.26 22.07 7.61
N PRO A 14 -5.59 21.51 6.59
CA PRO A 14 -6.21 21.27 5.29
C PRO A 14 -7.29 20.18 5.40
N LEU A 15 -8.50 20.51 4.96
CA LEU A 15 -9.56 19.53 4.71
C LEU A 15 -9.23 18.73 3.44
N SER A 16 -9.41 17.42 3.54
CA SER A 16 -9.24 16.43 2.49
C SER A 16 -10.01 16.75 1.21
N SER A 17 -9.34 16.61 0.08
CA SER A 17 -9.95 16.57 -1.25
C SER A 17 -10.94 15.40 -1.36
N LEU A 18 -12.20 15.71 -1.67
CA LEU A 18 -13.11 14.79 -2.36
C LEU A 18 -13.36 15.39 -3.75
N HIS A 19 -12.65 14.83 -4.74
CA HIS A 19 -13.01 14.99 -6.14
C HIS A 19 -14.25 14.13 -6.41
N PHE A 20 -15.35 14.76 -6.83
CA PHE A 20 -16.37 14.14 -7.65
C PHE A 20 -16.19 14.70 -9.07
N TYR A 21 -15.54 13.93 -9.95
CA TYR A 21 -15.60 14.18 -11.39
C TYR A 21 -16.92 13.59 -11.89
N ALA A 22 -17.91 14.44 -12.12
CA ALA A 22 -19.05 14.10 -12.97
C ALA A 22 -18.82 14.75 -14.34
N ASN A 23 -18.59 13.91 -15.33
CA ASN A 23 -18.51 14.31 -16.73
C ASN A 23 -19.85 14.87 -17.21
N SER A 24 -19.73 15.92 -18.01
CA SER A 24 -20.77 16.48 -18.86
C SER A 24 -21.07 15.57 -20.06
N LEU A 25 -22.26 15.76 -20.64
CA LEU A 25 -22.77 15.29 -21.95
C LEU A 25 -23.36 13.87 -22.07
N HIS A 26 -24.68 13.80 -21.91
CA HIS A 26 -25.59 13.13 -22.84
C HIS A 26 -26.97 13.81 -22.69
N ASP A 27 -27.25 14.82 -23.51
CA ASP A 27 -28.17 14.76 -24.65
C ASP A 27 -29.44 13.95 -24.40
N GLY A 28 -30.56 14.66 -24.38
CA GLY A 28 -31.86 14.18 -23.97
C GLY A 28 -32.62 13.52 -25.09
N LEU A 29 -33.47 12.56 -24.73
CA LEU A 29 -34.71 12.24 -25.41
C LEU A 29 -35.71 11.68 -24.38
N GLU A 30 -36.90 12.27 -24.40
CA GLU A 30 -38.11 11.84 -23.71
C GLU A 30 -38.65 10.53 -24.30
N MET A 31 -39.21 9.65 -23.47
CA MET A 31 -40.60 9.16 -23.57
C MET A 31 -40.85 7.91 -22.70
N GLU A 32 -41.85 8.07 -21.84
CA GLU A 32 -42.96 7.15 -21.51
C GLU A 32 -42.82 5.85 -20.69
N GLU A 33 -43.60 5.88 -19.61
CA GLU A 33 -44.61 4.93 -19.13
C GLU A 33 -44.27 3.60 -18.43
N ASN A 34 -44.85 3.54 -17.22
CA ASN A 34 -45.62 2.45 -16.59
C ASN A 34 -44.90 1.21 -16.03
N GLY A 35 -45.26 0.90 -14.77
CA GLY A 35 -45.14 -0.45 -14.23
C GLY A 35 -45.06 -0.56 -12.72
N SER A 36 -46.15 -0.27 -12.01
CA SER A 36 -46.37 -0.68 -10.61
C SER A 36 -46.69 -2.17 -10.53
N VAL A 37 -46.00 -2.97 -9.71
CA VAL A 37 -46.57 -4.19 -9.08
C VAL A 37 -45.90 -4.43 -7.72
N VAL A 38 -46.77 -4.79 -6.78
CA VAL A 38 -46.63 -5.11 -5.36
C VAL A 38 -46.30 -6.60 -5.17
N GLU A 39 -45.53 -6.97 -4.12
CA GLU A 39 -45.77 -8.12 -3.20
C GLU A 39 -44.53 -8.35 -2.29
N ASP A 40 -44.58 -9.14 -1.22
CA ASP A 40 -45.25 -9.05 0.08
C ASP A 40 -44.54 -10.08 0.99
N GLY A 41 -44.13 -9.67 2.20
CA GLY A 41 -43.82 -10.49 3.41
C GLY A 41 -42.75 -11.62 3.40
N PRO A 42 -42.38 -12.19 4.58
CA PRO A 42 -42.88 -11.92 5.93
C PRO A 42 -41.79 -11.71 7.02
N GLN A 43 -42.33 -11.36 8.19
CA GLN A 43 -41.76 -11.00 9.50
C GLN A 43 -40.89 -12.07 10.20
N ALA A 44 -40.06 -11.61 11.15
CA ALA A 44 -39.92 -12.26 12.45
C ALA A 44 -39.61 -11.23 13.55
N GLN A 45 -40.54 -11.11 14.51
CA GLN A 45 -40.43 -10.40 15.79
C GLN A 45 -40.29 -11.42 16.94
N SER A 46 -39.53 -11.06 17.97
CA SER A 46 -39.69 -11.45 19.40
C SER A 46 -38.82 -10.49 20.22
N ASN A 47 -39.27 -9.50 21.02
CA ASN A 47 -40.19 -9.51 22.19
C ASN A 47 -39.76 -10.60 23.21
N VAL A 48 -39.52 -10.40 24.52
CA VAL A 48 -39.97 -9.43 25.54
C VAL A 48 -38.98 -9.51 26.73
N ASP A 49 -38.82 -8.43 27.53
CA ASP A 49 -38.97 -8.44 29.02
C ASP A 49 -38.21 -7.28 29.73
N SER A 50 -38.98 -6.26 30.07
CA SER A 50 -38.90 -5.47 31.33
C SER A 50 -39.70 -6.24 32.42
N PRO A 51 -39.68 -5.94 33.74
CA PRO A 51 -39.58 -4.58 34.31
C PRO A 51 -38.98 -4.44 35.73
N ALA A 52 -39.10 -3.19 36.22
CA ALA A 52 -39.16 -2.71 37.60
C ALA A 52 -37.85 -2.16 38.21
N SER A 53 -37.82 -1.02 38.91
CA SER A 53 -38.82 0.04 39.15
C SER A 53 -38.18 1.17 39.98
N LEU A 54 -38.62 2.40 39.70
CA LEU A 54 -39.05 3.46 40.63
C LEU A 54 -38.06 4.43 41.33
N SER A 55 -38.33 5.72 41.04
CA SER A 55 -38.42 6.88 41.96
C SER A 55 -37.13 7.65 42.28
N GLN A 56 -37.07 8.98 42.31
CA GLN A 56 -38.08 10.05 42.18
C GLN A 56 -37.35 11.40 42.03
N LEU A 57 -38.01 12.39 41.44
CA LEU A 57 -37.52 13.74 41.16
C LEU A 57 -38.22 14.77 42.08
N SER A 58 -37.50 15.85 42.42
CA SER A 58 -37.96 17.18 42.87
C SER A 58 -38.32 17.31 44.37
N THR A 59 -37.99 18.35 45.14
CA THR A 59 -37.97 19.82 44.91
C THR A 59 -37.31 20.58 46.09
N LEU A 60 -36.65 21.72 45.79
CA LEU A 60 -36.59 23.02 46.51
C LEU A 60 -36.25 23.09 48.01
N SER A 61 -35.22 23.88 48.38
CA SER A 61 -35.41 25.17 49.09
C SER A 61 -34.11 25.96 49.26
N GLU A 62 -34.20 27.25 48.99
CA GLU A 62 -33.19 28.29 49.18
C GLU A 62 -33.78 29.25 50.22
N GLN A 63 -33.17 29.38 51.41
CA GLN A 63 -33.22 30.63 52.19
C GLN A 63 -32.27 30.64 53.40
N THR A 64 -31.49 31.71 53.40
CA THR A 64 -30.79 32.41 54.48
C THR A 64 -31.38 32.31 55.89
N LYS A 65 -30.50 32.17 56.90
CA LYS A 65 -30.51 33.00 58.11
C LYS A 65 -29.15 33.01 58.82
N SER A 66 -28.76 34.24 59.15
CA SER A 66 -27.63 34.74 59.91
C SER A 66 -27.69 34.40 61.41
N ALA A 67 -26.53 34.29 62.07
CA ALA A 67 -26.10 35.18 63.17
C ALA A 67 -24.97 34.55 64.01
N GLU A 68 -23.89 35.33 64.16
CA GLU A 68 -23.12 35.62 65.38
C GLU A 68 -22.51 34.50 66.25
N GLY A 69 -21.23 34.69 66.59
CA GLY A 69 -20.75 34.32 67.92
C GLY A 69 -19.33 33.75 68.02
N SER A 70 -18.38 34.64 68.33
CA SER A 70 -17.36 34.44 69.38
C SER A 70 -16.01 33.79 69.03
N LEU A 71 -14.97 34.62 69.14
CA LEU A 71 -13.66 34.23 69.69
C LEU A 71 -13.84 33.45 71.01
N PRO A 72 -12.89 32.55 71.32
CA PRO A 72 -11.94 32.80 72.41
C PRO A 72 -10.51 32.60 71.88
N THR A 73 -9.57 33.53 72.05
CA THR A 73 -8.83 33.88 73.28
C THR A 73 -8.23 32.66 73.99
N THR A 74 -6.91 32.75 74.16
CA THR A 74 -6.01 32.05 75.10
C THR A 74 -5.33 30.75 74.66
N LEU A 75 -3.99 30.88 74.66
CA LEU A 75 -2.92 29.88 74.66
C LEU A 75 -3.27 28.53 75.33
N PRO A 76 -2.52 27.46 74.98
CA PRO A 76 -1.42 27.14 75.88
C PRO A 76 -0.06 27.24 75.20
N SER A 77 0.79 28.03 75.86
CA SER A 77 2.23 27.90 75.83
C SER A 77 2.56 26.47 76.25
N GLN A 78 3.05 25.65 75.32
CA GLN A 78 4.02 24.62 75.64
C GLN A 78 5.07 24.64 74.55
N GLN A 79 6.22 25.23 74.88
CA GLN A 79 7.48 24.99 74.21
C GLN A 79 7.78 23.49 74.32
N THR A 80 7.35 22.70 73.36
CA THR A 80 7.89 21.34 73.19
C THR A 80 9.26 21.51 72.58
N SER A 81 10.27 21.55 73.45
CA SER A 81 11.68 21.51 73.06
C SER A 81 11.88 20.36 72.06
N LEU A 82 12.74 20.57 71.06
CA LEU A 82 13.18 19.52 70.12
C LEU A 82 13.70 18.27 70.87
N ALA A 83 14.20 18.46 72.09
CA ALA A 83 14.55 17.38 73.01
C ALA A 83 13.34 16.53 73.44
N THR A 84 12.17 17.14 73.67
CA THR A 84 10.92 16.47 74.03
C THR A 84 10.40 15.61 72.87
N GLY A 85 10.48 16.09 71.62
CA GLY A 85 10.11 15.30 70.44
C GLY A 85 11.09 14.15 70.15
N PHE A 86 12.38 14.33 70.46
CA PHE A 86 13.38 13.26 70.36
C PHE A 86 13.20 12.18 71.44
N LEU A 87 12.89 12.59 72.67
CA LEU A 87 12.58 11.67 73.79
C LEU A 87 11.29 10.89 73.58
N MET A 88 10.31 11.46 72.86
CA MET A 88 9.04 10.81 72.51
C MET A 88 9.14 9.89 71.27
N GLY A 89 10.33 9.78 70.65
CA GLY A 89 10.55 8.89 69.51
C GLY A 89 9.95 9.38 68.19
N GLU A 90 9.42 10.60 68.15
CA GLU A 90 8.79 11.20 66.97
C GLU A 90 9.83 11.73 65.96
N VAL A 91 11.08 11.96 66.41
CA VAL A 91 12.17 12.50 65.60
C VAL A 91 13.29 11.47 65.42
N LYS A 92 13.61 11.10 64.17
CA LYS A 92 14.69 10.15 63.85
C LYS A 92 16.07 10.69 64.25
N PRO A 93 16.96 9.87 64.85
CA PRO A 93 18.27 10.31 65.37
C PRO A 93 19.24 10.86 64.32
N ASP A 94 19.06 10.52 63.04
CA ASP A 94 19.90 11.05 61.96
C ASP A 94 19.62 12.52 61.63
N VAL A 95 18.45 13.04 62.01
CA VAL A 95 18.07 14.45 61.82
C VAL A 95 18.93 15.37 62.71
N LEU A 96 19.33 14.90 63.90
CA LEU A 96 20.18 15.68 64.81
C LEU A 96 21.65 15.71 64.36
N LYS A 97 22.14 14.65 63.72
CA LYS A 97 23.52 14.58 63.22
C LYS A 97 23.75 15.47 62.00
N ASN A 98 22.74 15.59 61.13
CA ASN A 98 22.76 16.45 59.95
C ASN A 98 22.19 17.86 60.21
N SER A 99 21.90 18.20 61.48
CA SER A 99 21.34 19.49 61.87
C SER A 99 22.40 20.60 61.91
N VAL A 100 22.01 21.84 61.62
CA VAL A 100 22.86 23.06 61.62
C VAL A 100 23.73 23.18 62.87
N TYR A 101 23.23 22.70 64.01
CA TYR A 101 23.94 22.73 65.29
C TYR A 101 25.24 21.89 65.30
N SER A 102 25.35 20.86 64.45
CA SER A 102 26.60 20.07 64.31
C SER A 102 27.61 20.75 63.38
N GLN A 103 27.16 21.49 62.37
CA GLN A 103 28.03 22.22 61.43
C GLN A 103 28.53 23.56 61.98
N PHE A 104 27.82 24.17 62.93
CA PHE A 104 28.20 25.45 63.54
C PHE A 104 28.04 25.44 65.07
N PRO A 105 29.03 24.90 65.82
CA PRO A 105 28.98 24.85 67.29
C PRO A 105 28.88 26.22 67.97
N SER A 106 29.28 27.29 67.27
CA SER A 106 29.24 28.68 67.74
C SER A 106 27.82 29.26 67.86
N LEU A 107 26.80 28.65 67.24
CA LEU A 107 25.41 29.11 67.34
C LEU A 107 24.77 28.83 68.71
N CYS A 108 25.33 27.90 69.49
CA CYS A 108 24.88 27.65 70.86
C CYS A 108 25.25 28.78 71.84
N SER A 109 26.19 29.66 71.48
CA SER A 109 26.67 30.75 72.35
C SER A 109 26.04 32.11 72.04
N MET A 110 25.29 32.23 70.94
CA MET A 110 24.50 33.42 70.64
C MET A 110 23.06 33.13 71.04
N GLN A 111 22.39 34.11 71.64
CA GLN A 111 20.97 34.07 71.96
C GLN A 111 20.12 34.19 70.67
N ALA A 112 20.40 33.36 69.68
CA ALA A 112 19.57 33.13 68.52
C ALA A 112 18.45 32.18 68.97
N CYS A 113 17.19 32.62 68.87
CA CYS A 113 16.05 31.76 69.16
C CYS A 113 16.16 30.50 68.30
N ALA A 114 16.04 29.31 68.90
CA ALA A 114 16.12 28.03 68.20
C ALA A 114 15.18 27.95 66.98
N GLU A 115 14.09 28.71 67.01
CA GLU A 115 13.16 28.95 65.91
C GLU A 115 13.84 29.49 64.64
N ASP A 116 14.78 30.44 64.77
CA ASP A 116 15.42 31.08 63.62
C ASP A 116 16.46 30.15 62.97
N VAL A 117 17.11 29.29 63.75
CA VAL A 117 17.99 28.24 63.24
C VAL A 117 17.19 27.19 62.46
N VAL A 118 16.02 26.80 62.95
CA VAL A 118 15.12 25.87 62.24
C VAL A 118 14.60 26.50 60.94
N LYS A 119 14.17 27.77 60.97
CA LYS A 119 13.76 28.49 59.74
C LYS A 119 14.89 28.55 58.71
N LEU A 120 16.12 28.83 59.14
CA LEU A 120 17.28 28.84 58.24
C LEU A 120 17.55 27.45 57.65
N GLN A 121 17.46 26.39 58.46
CA GLN A 121 17.59 25.01 57.98
C GLN A 121 16.51 24.65 56.96
N THR A 122 15.27 25.07 57.19
CA THR A 122 14.15 24.89 56.24
C THR A 122 14.44 25.62 54.93
N MET A 123 14.80 26.92 54.98
CA MET A 123 15.14 27.69 53.78
C MET A 123 16.34 27.10 53.01
N MET A 124 17.36 26.60 53.70
CA MET A 124 18.50 25.95 53.05
C MET A 124 18.10 24.64 52.36
N THR A 125 17.22 23.86 52.99
CA THR A 125 16.68 22.62 52.42
C THR A 125 15.82 22.90 51.19
N GLU A 126 14.95 23.91 51.27
CA GLU A 126 14.13 24.39 50.15
C GLU A 126 14.99 24.91 49.00
N TYR A 127 16.02 25.70 49.30
CA TYR A 127 16.98 26.19 48.31
C TYR A 127 17.70 25.05 47.58
N ILE A 128 18.17 24.03 48.31
CA ILE A 128 18.79 22.84 47.71
C ILE A 128 17.77 22.08 46.85
N GLY A 129 16.53 21.93 47.31
CA GLY A 129 15.46 21.29 46.54
C GLY A 129 15.12 22.04 45.25
N LEU A 130 15.05 23.37 45.31
CA LEU A 130 14.81 24.22 44.15
C LEU A 130 15.97 24.15 43.15
N LYS A 131 17.22 24.19 43.64
CA LYS A 131 18.42 24.04 42.81
C LYS A 131 18.40 22.70 42.06
N GLN A 132 18.13 21.60 42.75
CA GLN A 132 18.01 20.28 42.12
C GLN A 132 16.88 20.22 41.10
N THR A 133 15.77 20.91 41.35
CA THR A 133 14.65 20.98 40.41
C THR A 133 15.04 21.78 39.16
N LEU A 134 15.73 22.90 39.33
CA LEU A 134 16.24 23.71 38.22
C LEU A 134 17.24 22.94 37.36
N ASP A 135 18.17 22.21 37.97
CA ASP A 135 19.13 21.36 37.25
C ASP A 135 18.42 20.27 36.43
N LYS A 136 17.39 19.63 37.00
CA LYS A 136 16.55 18.65 36.29
C LYS A 136 15.81 19.30 35.12
N VAL A 137 15.19 20.45 35.32
CA VAL A 137 14.46 21.17 34.26
C VAL A 137 15.42 21.56 33.12
N ASN A 138 16.59 22.12 33.45
CA ASN A 138 17.60 22.47 32.46
C ASN A 138 18.06 21.24 31.65
N HIS A 139 18.29 20.11 32.33
CA HIS A 139 18.64 18.87 31.65
C HIS A 139 17.51 18.38 30.72
N THR A 140 16.26 18.37 31.19
CA THR A 140 15.12 17.98 30.34
C THR A 140 14.94 18.91 29.14
N MET A 141 15.16 20.21 29.32
CA MET A 141 15.06 21.19 28.23
C MET A 141 16.13 20.96 27.16
N GLN A 142 17.36 20.62 27.56
CA GLN A 142 18.42 20.25 26.62
C GLN A 142 18.08 18.97 25.85
N GLU A 143 17.50 17.97 26.52
CA GLU A 143 17.10 16.73 25.85
C GLU A 143 15.94 16.97 24.88
N TYR A 144 14.93 17.76 25.25
CA TYR A 144 13.86 18.16 24.33
C TYR A 144 14.38 18.90 23.12
N TYR A 145 15.36 19.80 23.29
CA TYR A 145 15.99 20.49 22.17
C TYR A 145 16.68 19.51 21.22
N LYS A 146 17.47 18.56 21.76
CA LYS A 146 18.17 17.55 20.97
C LYS A 146 17.21 16.66 20.19
N ILE A 147 16.16 16.15 20.87
CA ILE A 147 15.12 15.35 20.22
C ILE A 147 14.48 16.17 19.11
N THR A 148 14.03 17.39 19.39
CA THR A 148 13.39 18.25 18.38
C THR A 148 14.27 18.47 17.15
N GLN A 149 15.59 18.60 17.34
CA GLN A 149 16.53 18.73 16.23
C GLN A 149 16.63 17.44 15.40
N GLN A 150 16.66 16.27 16.03
CA GLN A 150 16.64 14.98 15.33
C GLN A 150 15.36 14.82 14.51
N TRP A 151 14.19 15.11 15.08
CA TRP A 151 12.91 15.03 14.37
C TRP A 151 12.87 15.95 13.14
N ARG A 152 13.47 17.15 13.21
CA ARG A 152 13.59 18.04 12.05
C ARG A 152 14.48 17.45 10.96
N GLN A 153 15.61 16.86 11.32
CA GLN A 153 16.52 16.23 10.37
C GLN A 153 15.87 15.02 9.70
N GLU A 154 15.24 14.14 10.49
CA GLU A 154 14.52 12.97 9.98
C GLU A 154 13.36 13.38 9.07
N ALA A 155 12.61 14.42 9.43
CA ALA A 155 11.54 14.96 8.58
C ALA A 155 12.09 15.47 7.24
N ALA A 156 13.20 16.22 7.25
CA ALA A 156 13.83 16.72 6.03
C ALA A 156 14.36 15.59 5.13
N ILE A 157 14.98 14.56 5.70
CA ILE A 157 15.46 13.39 4.96
C ILE A 157 14.29 12.63 4.34
N ARG A 158 13.21 12.41 5.12
CA ARG A 158 12.01 11.71 4.65
C ARG A 158 11.31 12.47 3.54
N GLU A 159 11.23 13.79 3.65
CA GLU A 159 10.68 14.66 2.61
C GLU A 159 11.51 14.57 1.32
N GLN A 160 12.85 14.62 1.43
CA GLN A 160 13.73 14.46 0.27
C GLN A 160 13.55 13.10 -0.41
N GLN A 161 13.43 12.01 0.36
CA GLN A 161 13.17 10.68 -0.18
C GLN A 161 11.85 10.62 -0.96
N TYR A 162 10.77 11.21 -0.42
CA TYR A 162 9.51 11.28 -1.15
C TYR A 162 9.60 12.14 -2.41
N GLN A 163 10.32 13.26 -2.37
CA GLN A 163 10.56 14.08 -3.56
C GLN A 163 11.33 13.30 -4.64
N ASP A 164 12.34 12.52 -4.27
CA ASP A 164 13.13 11.73 -5.21
C ASP A 164 12.30 10.57 -5.79
N GLN A 165 11.49 9.89 -4.98
CA GLN A 165 10.53 8.89 -5.48
C GLN A 165 9.52 9.48 -6.44
N LEU A 166 8.98 10.67 -6.14
CA LEU A 166 8.06 11.37 -7.04
C LEU A 166 8.72 11.72 -8.37
N LYS A 167 9.97 12.19 -8.37
CA LYS A 167 10.73 12.46 -9.60
C LYS A 167 10.95 11.19 -10.41
N GLN A 168 11.30 10.08 -9.77
CA GLN A 168 11.47 8.80 -10.47
C GLN A 168 10.16 8.33 -11.11
N CYS A 169 9.05 8.41 -10.38
CA CYS A 169 7.72 8.09 -10.92
C CYS A 169 7.36 9.00 -12.10
N GLN A 170 7.62 10.31 -12.00
CA GLN A 170 7.40 11.26 -13.10
C GLN A 170 8.21 10.90 -14.34
N MET A 171 9.51 10.60 -14.19
CA MET A 171 10.35 10.17 -15.31
C MET A 171 9.86 8.88 -15.95
N GLN A 172 9.38 7.92 -15.15
CA GLN A 172 8.83 6.67 -15.68
C GLN A 172 7.53 6.89 -16.44
N ILE A 173 6.64 7.75 -15.92
CA ILE A 173 5.41 8.14 -16.62
C ILE A 173 5.76 8.81 -17.94
N GLU A 174 6.70 9.77 -17.95
CA GLU A 174 7.13 10.45 -19.17
C GLU A 174 7.67 9.47 -20.21
N LYS A 175 8.57 8.56 -19.81
CA LYS A 175 9.09 7.50 -20.68
C LYS A 175 7.96 6.67 -21.29
N LEU A 176 7.04 6.17 -20.47
CA LEU A 176 5.91 5.36 -20.94
C LEU A 176 4.98 6.17 -21.84
N THR A 177 4.79 7.47 -21.60
CA THR A 177 3.96 8.31 -22.48
C THR A 177 4.60 8.50 -23.85
N VAL A 178 5.92 8.69 -23.92
CA VAL A 178 6.66 8.78 -25.19
C VAL A 178 6.61 7.46 -25.94
N GLU A 179 6.84 6.32 -25.27
CA GLU A 179 6.75 5.00 -25.88
C GLU A 179 5.34 4.72 -26.42
N ASN A 180 4.28 5.05 -25.65
CA ASN A 180 2.90 4.90 -26.11
C ASN A 180 2.57 5.81 -27.30
N GLN A 181 3.09 7.05 -27.32
CA GLN A 181 2.91 7.94 -28.47
C GLN A 181 3.61 7.39 -29.71
N GLN A 182 4.81 6.82 -29.56
CA GLN A 182 5.56 6.22 -30.65
C GLN A 182 4.84 4.99 -31.21
N LEU A 183 4.39 4.08 -30.35
CA LEU A 183 3.63 2.90 -30.76
C LEU A 183 2.31 3.27 -31.47
N LYS A 184 1.63 4.33 -31.01
CA LYS A 184 0.42 4.83 -31.69
C LYS A 184 0.72 5.32 -33.10
N LYS A 185 1.81 6.06 -33.29
CA LYS A 185 2.24 6.52 -34.63
C LYS A 185 2.59 5.34 -35.52
N GLU A 186 3.34 4.37 -35.01
CA GLU A 186 3.69 3.17 -35.77
C GLU A 186 2.45 2.37 -36.18
N LEU A 187 1.48 2.21 -35.27
CA LEU A 187 0.20 1.57 -35.57
C LEU A 187 -0.57 2.32 -36.66
N GLU A 188 -0.65 3.65 -36.57
CA GLU A 188 -1.32 4.49 -37.57
C GLU A 188 -0.65 4.35 -38.95
N THR A 189 0.69 4.34 -39.00
CA THR A 189 1.41 4.13 -40.26
C THR A 189 1.19 2.73 -40.84
N ASN A 190 1.13 1.70 -39.98
CA ASN A 190 0.87 0.33 -40.44
C ASN A 190 -0.57 0.18 -40.95
N LEU A 191 -1.54 0.81 -40.30
CA LEU A 191 -2.93 0.82 -40.77
C LEU A 191 -3.06 1.51 -42.14
N GLU A 192 -2.37 2.64 -42.33
CA GLU A 192 -2.37 3.33 -43.63
C GLU A 192 -1.69 2.50 -44.72
N GLN A 193 -0.60 1.79 -44.40
CA GLN A 193 0.04 0.86 -45.32
C GLN A 193 -0.88 -0.31 -45.71
N ILE A 194 -1.56 -0.93 -44.73
CA ILE A 194 -2.52 -2.01 -44.99
C ILE A 194 -3.63 -1.52 -45.90
N ARG A 195 -4.20 -0.35 -45.61
CA ARG A 195 -5.25 0.26 -46.42
C ARG A 195 -4.80 0.50 -47.87
N LEU A 196 -3.57 1.01 -48.05
CA LEU A 196 -3.02 1.24 -49.39
C LEU A 196 -2.81 -0.07 -50.17
N VAL A 197 -2.38 -1.14 -49.50
CA VAL A 197 -2.27 -2.47 -50.10
C VAL A 197 -3.64 -3.04 -50.45
N GLU A 198 -4.63 -2.89 -49.57
CA GLU A 198 -6.02 -3.31 -49.84
C GLU A 198 -6.61 -2.58 -51.06
N ASP A 199 -6.42 -1.26 -51.15
CA ASP A 199 -6.87 -0.46 -52.30
C ASP A 199 -6.18 -0.91 -53.61
N MET A 200 -4.88 -1.22 -53.55
CA MET A 200 -4.14 -1.76 -54.70
C MET A 200 -4.68 -3.13 -55.12
N HIS A 201 -4.85 -4.05 -54.17
CA HIS A 201 -5.38 -5.39 -54.42
C HIS A 201 -6.81 -5.33 -54.99
N GLN A 202 -7.65 -4.43 -54.46
CA GLN A 202 -9.01 -4.23 -54.96
C GLN A 202 -9.00 -3.75 -56.41
N LYS A 203 -8.13 -2.79 -56.73
CA LYS A 203 -7.97 -2.31 -58.11
C LYS A 203 -7.49 -3.40 -59.05
N GLU A 204 -6.49 -4.18 -58.65
CA GLU A 204 -5.99 -5.32 -59.43
C GLU A 204 -7.09 -6.38 -59.65
N HIS A 205 -7.90 -6.65 -58.63
CA HIS A 205 -9.05 -7.54 -58.73
C HIS A 205 -10.10 -7.03 -59.73
N ASP A 206 -10.41 -5.74 -59.72
CA ASP A 206 -11.38 -5.12 -60.63
C ASP A 206 -10.86 -5.12 -62.08
N ASP A 207 -9.57 -4.81 -62.30
CA ASP A 207 -8.91 -4.88 -63.60
C ASP A 207 -8.92 -6.31 -64.17
N LEU A 208 -8.61 -7.32 -63.32
CA LEU A 208 -8.69 -8.73 -63.69
C LEU A 208 -10.13 -9.14 -64.04
N ARG A 209 -11.11 -8.70 -63.25
CA ARG A 209 -12.53 -8.99 -63.50
C ARG A 209 -12.99 -8.39 -64.82
N GLN A 210 -12.58 -7.17 -65.13
CA GLN A 210 -12.87 -6.53 -66.41
C GLN A 210 -12.24 -7.32 -67.56
N SER A 211 -10.94 -7.68 -67.47
CA SER A 211 -10.26 -8.46 -68.50
C SER A 211 -10.92 -9.83 -68.74
N VAL A 212 -11.34 -10.51 -67.67
CA VAL A 212 -12.07 -11.79 -67.77
C VAL A 212 -13.43 -11.59 -68.45
N SER A 213 -14.17 -10.52 -68.11
CA SER A 213 -15.45 -10.19 -68.75
C SER A 213 -15.29 -9.92 -70.25
N GLU A 214 -14.29 -9.13 -70.64
CA GLU A 214 -13.97 -8.84 -72.04
C GLU A 214 -13.61 -10.11 -72.83
N LYS A 215 -12.73 -10.95 -72.28
CA LYS A 215 -12.36 -12.24 -72.89
C LYS A 215 -13.56 -13.19 -72.98
N SER A 216 -14.41 -13.24 -71.95
CA SER A 216 -15.63 -14.06 -71.94
C SER A 216 -16.63 -13.60 -73.01
N SER A 217 -16.81 -12.29 -73.17
CA SER A 217 -17.63 -11.71 -74.24
C SER A 217 -17.11 -12.09 -75.62
N LEU A 218 -15.80 -12.00 -75.85
CA LEU A 218 -15.17 -12.44 -77.10
C LEU A 218 -15.38 -13.93 -77.37
N ILE A 219 -15.17 -14.79 -76.36
CA ILE A 219 -15.40 -16.24 -76.47
C ILE A 219 -16.86 -16.51 -76.83
N ASN A 220 -17.82 -15.85 -76.17
CA ASN A 220 -19.25 -16.00 -76.48
C ASN A 220 -19.56 -15.55 -77.91
N ASN A 221 -18.98 -14.44 -78.37
CA ASN A 221 -19.15 -13.98 -79.75
C ASN A 221 -18.61 -15.01 -80.77
N MET A 222 -17.39 -15.51 -80.54
CA MET A 222 -16.78 -16.56 -81.36
C MET A 222 -17.60 -17.84 -81.34
N ARG A 223 -18.15 -18.23 -80.18
CA ARG A 223 -19.01 -19.41 -80.03
C ARG A 223 -20.26 -19.31 -80.91
N VAL A 224 -20.95 -18.18 -80.90
CA VAL A 224 -22.12 -17.96 -81.77
C VAL A 224 -21.72 -18.03 -83.25
N GLN A 225 -20.54 -17.54 -83.62
CA GLN A 225 -20.05 -17.62 -84.99
C GLN A 225 -19.72 -19.06 -85.40
N ILE A 226 -19.11 -19.84 -84.50
CA ILE A 226 -18.86 -21.27 -84.68
C ILE A 226 -20.19 -22.01 -84.84
N ASP A 227 -21.17 -21.78 -83.96
CA ASP A 227 -22.49 -22.42 -84.05
C ASP A 227 -23.16 -22.10 -85.39
N LYS A 228 -23.10 -20.84 -85.86
CA LYS A 228 -23.61 -20.46 -87.18
C LYS A 228 -22.90 -21.20 -88.33
N LEU A 229 -21.58 -21.29 -88.28
CA LEU A 229 -20.78 -21.99 -89.29
C LEU A 229 -21.05 -23.49 -89.28
N GLN A 230 -21.15 -24.10 -88.10
CA GLN A 230 -21.52 -25.50 -87.91
C GLN A 230 -22.93 -25.76 -88.40
N GLN A 231 -23.90 -24.88 -88.13
CA GLN A 231 -25.26 -25.00 -88.66
C GLN A 231 -25.24 -24.97 -90.19
N HIS A 232 -24.45 -24.06 -90.79
CA HIS A 232 -24.24 -24.01 -92.24
C HIS A 232 -23.58 -25.28 -92.81
N GLN A 233 -22.65 -25.90 -92.07
CA GLN A 233 -22.02 -27.18 -92.46
C GLN A 233 -22.92 -28.40 -92.23
N LEU A 234 -23.77 -28.40 -91.20
CA LEU A 234 -24.78 -29.44 -90.93
C LEU A 234 -25.87 -29.47 -92.01
N HIS A 235 -26.10 -28.35 -92.69
CA HIS A 235 -26.94 -28.34 -93.89
C HIS A 235 -26.23 -28.87 -95.15
N SER A 236 -24.91 -29.17 -95.09
CA SER A 236 -24.12 -29.54 -96.28
C SER A 236 -23.52 -30.95 -96.31
N TYR A 237 -23.54 -31.77 -95.25
CA TYR A 237 -23.02 -33.14 -95.33
C TYR A 237 -23.76 -34.19 -94.48
N ASP A 238 -24.23 -35.23 -95.18
CA ASP A 238 -24.55 -36.56 -94.66
C ASP A 238 -23.26 -37.35 -94.34
N PHE A 239 -23.27 -37.95 -93.15
CA PHE A 239 -22.47 -39.11 -92.69
C PHE A 239 -20.95 -38.95 -92.43
N VAL A 240 -20.43 -40.01 -91.78
CA VAL A 240 -19.06 -40.46 -91.43
C VAL A 240 -18.53 -40.16 -90.00
N PRO A 241 -17.64 -40.99 -89.39
CA PRO A 241 -17.95 -42.17 -88.57
C PRO A 241 -17.30 -42.17 -87.16
N ASP A 242 -17.91 -42.93 -86.26
CA ASP A 242 -17.76 -42.90 -84.78
C ASP A 242 -16.54 -43.63 -84.19
N VAL A 243 -15.44 -43.83 -84.93
CA VAL A 243 -14.41 -44.83 -84.51
C VAL A 243 -13.00 -44.25 -84.31
N VAL A 244 -12.75 -42.98 -84.61
CA VAL A 244 -11.41 -42.35 -84.43
C VAL A 244 -11.31 -41.54 -83.12
N ASN A 245 -12.43 -41.29 -82.42
CA ASN A 245 -12.46 -40.47 -81.20
C ASN A 245 -12.25 -41.23 -79.87
N LEU A 246 -12.23 -42.57 -79.86
CA LEU A 246 -12.11 -43.34 -78.61
C LEU A 246 -10.74 -43.17 -77.94
N THR A 247 -9.66 -43.14 -78.71
CA THR A 247 -8.28 -43.09 -78.16
C THR A 247 -7.98 -41.71 -77.55
N SER A 248 -8.42 -40.64 -78.21
CA SER A 248 -8.30 -39.28 -77.67
C SER A 248 -9.20 -39.06 -76.45
N ALA A 249 -10.39 -39.68 -76.41
CA ALA A 249 -11.27 -39.64 -75.24
C ALA A 249 -10.68 -40.42 -74.04
N GLU A 250 -10.02 -41.56 -74.29
CA GLU A 250 -9.30 -42.30 -73.24
C GLU A 250 -8.10 -41.53 -72.68
N GLU A 251 -7.33 -40.84 -73.53
CA GLU A 251 -6.23 -39.98 -73.10
C GLU A 251 -6.73 -38.81 -72.25
N LEU A 252 -7.85 -38.19 -72.62
CA LEU A 252 -8.48 -37.12 -71.85
C LEU A 252 -8.99 -37.60 -70.48
N LEU A 253 -9.61 -38.78 -70.43
CA LEU A 253 -10.06 -39.37 -69.16
C LEU A 253 -8.89 -39.73 -68.24
N ASN A 254 -7.78 -40.19 -68.80
CA ASN A 254 -6.56 -40.43 -68.04
C ASN A 254 -5.94 -39.13 -67.54
N ALA A 255 -5.90 -38.07 -68.35
CA ALA A 255 -5.43 -36.75 -67.94
C ALA A 255 -6.29 -36.18 -66.79
N MET A 256 -7.63 -36.24 -66.92
CA MET A 256 -8.54 -35.84 -65.84
C MET A 256 -8.36 -36.66 -64.57
N ARG A 257 -8.10 -37.97 -64.69
CA ARG A 257 -7.84 -38.83 -63.53
C ARG A 257 -6.55 -38.45 -62.81
N VAL A 258 -5.50 -38.08 -63.56
CA VAL A 258 -4.25 -37.58 -62.99
C VAL A 258 -4.48 -36.25 -62.27
N ASP A 259 -5.19 -35.30 -62.88
CA ASP A 259 -5.51 -34.01 -62.27
C ASP A 259 -6.34 -34.17 -60.98
N VAL A 260 -7.35 -35.05 -60.99
CA VAL A 260 -8.15 -35.37 -59.79
C VAL A 260 -7.28 -35.95 -58.67
N ASN A 261 -6.35 -36.86 -58.99
CA ASN A 261 -5.44 -37.41 -58.01
C ASN A 261 -4.46 -36.35 -57.47
N GLN A 262 -4.00 -35.44 -58.32
CA GLN A 262 -3.10 -34.36 -57.92
C GLN A 262 -3.80 -33.33 -57.03
N LEU A 263 -5.05 -33.00 -57.32
CA LEU A 263 -5.89 -32.14 -56.47
C LEU A 263 -6.13 -32.81 -55.11
N ARG A 264 -6.47 -34.10 -55.08
CA ARG A 264 -6.63 -34.85 -53.82
C ARG A 264 -5.36 -34.88 -52.97
N ALA A 265 -4.19 -35.00 -53.60
CA ALA A 265 -2.91 -34.96 -52.88
C ALA A 265 -2.64 -33.58 -52.27
N LYS A 266 -2.95 -32.50 -53.01
CA LYS A 266 -2.85 -31.12 -52.50
C LYS A 266 -3.82 -30.84 -51.36
N ASP A 267 -5.05 -31.34 -51.46
CA ASP A 267 -6.05 -31.19 -50.39
C ASP A 267 -5.60 -31.93 -49.12
N ALA A 268 -5.08 -33.17 -49.25
CA ALA A 268 -4.52 -33.90 -48.11
C ALA A 268 -3.36 -33.15 -47.43
N GLN A 269 -2.46 -32.53 -48.21
CA GLN A 269 -1.37 -31.73 -47.67
C GLN A 269 -1.87 -30.49 -46.91
N LYS A 270 -2.92 -29.83 -47.43
CA LYS A 270 -3.54 -28.68 -46.74
C LYS A 270 -4.28 -29.09 -45.48
N ASP A 271 -4.91 -30.26 -45.46
CA ASP A 271 -5.56 -30.79 -44.25
C ASP A 271 -4.55 -31.05 -43.13
N GLU A 272 -3.35 -31.55 -43.46
CA GLU A 272 -2.24 -31.69 -42.50
C GLU A 272 -1.78 -30.34 -41.95
N GLU A 273 -1.64 -29.32 -42.81
CA GLU A 273 -1.29 -27.95 -42.40
C GLU A 273 -2.36 -27.33 -41.49
N ILE A 274 -3.64 -27.50 -41.85
CA ILE A 274 -4.77 -27.04 -41.03
C ILE A 274 -4.77 -27.74 -39.66
N ALA A 275 -4.47 -29.05 -39.61
CA ALA A 275 -4.38 -29.78 -38.35
C ALA A 275 -3.23 -29.26 -37.47
N TYR A 276 -2.08 -28.95 -38.07
CA TYR A 276 -0.95 -28.36 -37.36
C TYR A 276 -1.30 -26.96 -36.80
N LEU A 277 -1.89 -26.09 -37.62
CA LEU A 277 -2.28 -24.74 -37.17
C LEU A 277 -3.36 -24.79 -36.08
N LYS A 278 -4.33 -25.71 -36.17
CA LYS A 278 -5.34 -25.92 -35.12
C LYS A 278 -4.72 -26.34 -33.80
N THR A 279 -3.79 -27.31 -33.82
CA THR A 279 -3.10 -27.75 -32.59
C THR A 279 -2.26 -26.63 -31.99
N GLN A 280 -1.62 -25.79 -32.81
CA GLN A 280 -0.90 -24.61 -32.33
C GLN A 280 -1.84 -23.59 -31.67
N ILE A 281 -2.99 -23.29 -32.27
CA ILE A 281 -4.01 -22.41 -31.69
C ILE A 281 -4.53 -22.96 -30.37
N ASP A 282 -4.78 -24.27 -30.28
CA ASP A 282 -5.26 -24.91 -29.05
C ASP A 282 -4.24 -24.85 -27.91
N ILE A 283 -2.94 -24.92 -28.23
CA ILE A 283 -1.87 -24.73 -27.25
C ILE A 283 -1.87 -23.29 -26.74
N TYR A 284 -1.83 -22.30 -27.64
CA TYR A 284 -1.83 -20.90 -27.23
C TYR A 284 -3.08 -20.50 -26.45
N ARG A 285 -4.23 -21.07 -26.80
CA ARG A 285 -5.46 -20.87 -26.06
C ARG A 285 -5.35 -21.43 -24.64
N ARG A 286 -4.86 -22.65 -24.47
CA ARG A 286 -4.64 -23.24 -23.14
C ARG A 286 -3.64 -22.45 -22.31
N ASP A 287 -2.55 -22.00 -22.91
CA ASP A 287 -1.54 -21.19 -22.23
C ASP A 287 -2.13 -19.85 -21.76
N PHE A 288 -2.94 -19.21 -22.61
CA PHE A 288 -3.64 -17.97 -22.25
C PHE A 288 -4.66 -18.18 -21.12
N GLU A 289 -5.45 -19.26 -21.18
CA GLU A 289 -6.43 -19.61 -20.14
C GLU A 289 -5.73 -19.89 -18.80
N MET A 290 -4.59 -20.59 -18.83
CA MET A 290 -3.76 -20.87 -17.64
C MET A 290 -3.18 -19.58 -17.04
N GLU A 291 -2.55 -18.73 -17.85
CA GLU A 291 -2.02 -17.43 -17.41
C GLU A 291 -3.12 -16.55 -16.80
N ARG A 292 -4.32 -16.57 -17.39
CA ARG A 292 -5.47 -15.83 -16.86
C ARG A 292 -5.89 -16.36 -15.49
N ALA A 293 -5.98 -17.68 -15.31
CA ALA A 293 -6.33 -18.31 -14.04
C ALA A 293 -5.29 -17.97 -12.96
N ASP A 294 -4.00 -18.02 -13.30
CA ASP A 294 -2.92 -17.67 -12.38
C ASP A 294 -2.96 -16.20 -11.98
N ARG A 295 -3.21 -15.29 -12.93
CA ARG A 295 -3.40 -13.86 -12.61
C ARG A 295 -4.61 -13.60 -11.72
N GLN A 296 -5.71 -14.29 -11.97
CA GLN A 296 -6.91 -14.15 -11.12
C GLN A 296 -6.63 -14.66 -9.70
N LYS A 297 -5.92 -15.78 -9.56
CA LYS A 297 -5.49 -16.31 -8.26
C LYS A 297 -4.57 -15.33 -7.53
N ASN A 298 -3.55 -14.81 -8.21
CA ASN A 298 -2.63 -13.82 -7.62
C ASN A 298 -3.34 -12.53 -7.21
N ALA A 299 -4.32 -12.08 -7.99
CA ALA A 299 -5.14 -10.93 -7.63
C ALA A 299 -5.96 -11.20 -6.35
N GLY A 300 -6.56 -12.38 -6.24
CA GLY A 300 -7.28 -12.80 -5.04
C GLY A 300 -6.38 -12.92 -3.80
N GLU A 301 -5.20 -13.53 -3.94
CA GLU A 301 -4.20 -13.62 -2.86
C GLU A 301 -3.74 -12.22 -2.42
N LYS A 302 -3.50 -11.30 -3.37
CA LYS A 302 -3.15 -9.91 -3.08
C LYS A 302 -4.26 -9.20 -2.29
N GLU A 303 -5.52 -9.38 -2.67
CA GLU A 303 -6.65 -8.81 -1.95
C GLU A 303 -6.75 -9.38 -0.53
N GLN A 304 -6.57 -10.69 -0.38
CA GLN A 304 -6.53 -11.35 0.92
C GLN A 304 -5.42 -10.76 1.82
N TYR A 305 -4.20 -10.59 1.31
CA TYR A 305 -3.11 -9.98 2.07
C TYR A 305 -3.42 -8.54 2.50
N LEU A 306 -4.13 -7.76 1.68
CA LEU A 306 -4.55 -6.41 2.06
C LEU A 306 -5.60 -6.43 3.17
N VAL A 307 -6.53 -7.39 3.14
CA VAL A 307 -7.52 -7.59 4.22
C VAL A 307 -6.81 -7.97 5.52
N ASP A 308 -5.87 -8.91 5.47
CA ASP A 308 -5.10 -9.37 6.63
C ASP A 308 -4.23 -8.24 7.20
N LEU A 309 -3.59 -7.44 6.35
CA LEU A 309 -2.81 -6.28 6.77
C LEU A 309 -3.68 -5.26 7.51
N ARG A 310 -4.88 -4.94 7.00
CA ARG A 310 -5.83 -4.05 7.68
C ARG A 310 -6.31 -4.63 9.01
N ALA A 311 -6.53 -5.94 9.09
CA ALA A 311 -6.92 -6.60 10.34
C ALA A 311 -5.80 -6.55 11.38
N LEU A 312 -4.55 -6.81 10.96
CA LEU A 312 -3.37 -6.69 11.82
C LEU A 312 -3.13 -5.25 12.28
N GLN A 313 -3.29 -4.27 11.40
CA GLN A 313 -3.19 -2.85 11.75
C GLN A 313 -4.23 -2.46 12.81
N ARG A 314 -5.49 -2.91 12.66
CA ARG A 314 -6.54 -2.69 13.68
C ARG A 314 -6.18 -3.32 15.02
N ARG A 315 -5.75 -4.58 15.03
CA ARG A 315 -5.32 -5.24 16.28
C ARG A 315 -4.13 -4.55 16.94
N ASN A 316 -3.15 -4.10 16.15
CA ASN A 316 -2.01 -3.34 16.69
C ASN A 316 -2.48 -2.00 17.28
N GLN A 317 -3.43 -1.33 16.63
CA GLN A 317 -4.02 -0.10 17.14
C GLN A 317 -4.75 -0.34 18.48
N GLU A 318 -5.58 -1.39 18.57
CA GLU A 318 -6.27 -1.81 19.80
C GLU A 318 -5.28 -2.15 20.93
N LEU A 319 -4.17 -2.83 20.61
CA LEU A 319 -3.11 -3.13 21.58
C LEU A 319 -2.39 -1.87 22.05
N ILE A 320 -2.13 -0.91 21.16
CA ILE A 320 -1.55 0.39 21.53
C ILE A 320 -2.50 1.16 22.45
N GLU A 321 -3.80 1.17 22.13
CA GLU A 321 -4.85 1.81 22.93
C GLU A 321 -4.97 1.17 24.32
N SER A 322 -5.05 -0.16 24.40
CA SER A 322 -5.10 -0.86 25.70
C SER A 322 -3.84 -0.67 26.55
N LEU A 323 -2.65 -0.62 25.94
CA LEU A 323 -1.41 -0.27 26.64
C LEU A 323 -1.43 1.18 27.15
N ALA A 324 -1.98 2.12 26.37
CA ALA A 324 -2.15 3.51 26.77
C ALA A 324 -3.17 3.64 27.91
N GLU A 325 -4.27 2.90 27.87
CA GLU A 325 -5.26 2.82 28.95
C GLU A 325 -4.64 2.27 30.23
N VAL A 326 -3.90 1.16 30.18
CA VAL A 326 -3.20 0.60 31.35
C VAL A 326 -2.17 1.58 31.90
N HIS A 327 -1.47 2.33 31.04
CA HIS A 327 -0.54 3.37 31.48
C HIS A 327 -1.27 4.54 32.14
N ASN A 328 -2.43 4.95 31.62
CA ASN A 328 -3.27 5.99 32.22
C ASN A 328 -3.90 5.52 33.55
N SER A 329 -4.36 4.28 33.66
CA SER A 329 -4.88 3.69 34.89
C SER A 329 -3.79 3.54 35.96
N LYS A 330 -2.55 3.17 35.60
CA LYS A 330 -1.40 3.15 36.52
C LYS A 330 -1.00 4.55 37.00
N LYS A 331 -1.18 5.57 36.16
CA LYS A 331 -0.90 6.97 36.54
C LYS A 331 -1.88 7.50 37.60
N VAL A 332 -3.08 6.93 37.72
CA VAL A 332 -4.07 7.27 38.75
C VAL A 332 -3.81 6.55 40.09
N ILE A 333 -3.10 5.41 40.09
CA ILE A 333 -2.80 4.64 41.31
C ILE A 333 -1.44 5.05 41.95
N HIS A 334 -0.54 5.68 41.20
CA HIS A 334 0.81 6.05 41.68
C HIS A 334 0.97 7.53 42.11
N THR A 335 -0.10 8.21 42.53
CA THR A 335 -0.02 9.52 43.21
C THR A 335 0.07 9.44 44.73
N ALA A 336 0.20 8.22 45.30
CA ALA A 336 0.50 8.03 46.71
C ALA A 336 1.48 6.88 46.91
N THR A 337 2.78 7.13 46.77
CA THR A 337 3.88 6.62 47.61
C THR A 337 5.23 6.84 46.92
N GLY A 338 6.18 7.34 47.70
CA GLY A 338 7.48 7.78 47.24
C GLY A 338 8.39 6.67 46.73
N ALA A 339 9.36 7.12 45.94
CA ALA A 339 10.54 6.41 45.50
C ALA A 339 11.34 5.79 46.66
N VAL A 340 11.92 4.60 46.45
CA VAL A 340 13.32 4.22 46.75
C VAL A 340 13.65 2.83 46.14
N GLN A 341 14.68 2.84 45.27
CA GLN A 341 15.69 1.82 44.93
C GLN A 341 15.31 0.42 44.37
N SER A 342 15.82 0.16 43.15
CA SER A 342 16.85 -0.87 42.93
C SER A 342 17.45 -0.76 41.52
N SER A 343 18.64 -0.17 41.44
CA SER A 343 19.60 -0.35 40.35
C SER A 343 20.28 -1.70 40.56
N LEU A 344 20.23 -2.62 39.57
CA LEU A 344 21.26 -3.62 39.24
C LEU A 344 20.77 -4.50 38.06
N ARG A 345 20.94 -4.01 36.82
CA ARG A 345 21.46 -4.80 35.67
C ARG A 345 21.60 -3.90 34.45
N ALA A 346 22.79 -3.33 34.31
CA ALA A 346 23.31 -2.89 33.02
C ALA A 346 24.06 -4.08 32.42
N GLU A 347 23.52 -4.67 31.35
CA GLU A 347 24.26 -5.01 30.13
C GLU A 347 23.32 -5.75 29.16
N GLN A 348 23.48 -5.39 27.88
CA GLN A 348 22.91 -6.01 26.67
C GLN A 348 21.46 -5.65 26.32
N ARG A 349 21.31 -4.51 25.64
CA ARG A 349 20.40 -4.42 24.48
C ARG A 349 21.11 -3.83 23.26
N PRO A 350 21.02 -4.49 22.09
CA PRO A 350 21.43 -3.94 20.81
C PRO A 350 20.53 -2.78 20.36
N VAL A 351 21.16 -1.86 19.65
CA VAL A 351 20.55 -0.74 18.91
C VAL A 351 19.56 -1.30 17.88
N LEU A 352 18.35 -0.73 17.82
CA LEU A 352 17.40 -0.92 16.72
C LEU A 352 17.00 0.46 16.19
N ASP A 353 17.43 0.71 14.95
CA ASP A 353 16.98 1.80 14.08
C ASP A 353 15.68 1.41 13.35
N PRO A 354 14.89 2.36 12.85
CA PRO A 354 13.58 2.11 12.27
C PRO A 354 13.63 1.94 10.74
N THR A 355 12.69 1.14 10.24
CA THR A 355 12.29 0.96 8.82
C THR A 355 13.04 -0.12 8.04
N GLY A 356 12.31 -1.18 7.72
CA GLY A 356 12.66 -2.10 6.64
C GLY A 356 12.47 -3.55 7.04
N ALA A 357 11.54 -4.22 6.37
CA ALA A 357 11.42 -5.66 6.38
C ALA A 357 12.76 -6.32 6.00
N ALA A 358 13.55 -6.70 7.00
CA ALA A 358 14.53 -7.75 6.87
C ALA A 358 14.01 -8.90 7.72
N ALA A 359 13.56 -9.95 7.02
CA ALA A 359 13.61 -11.28 7.60
C ALA A 359 14.95 -11.43 8.32
N ARG A 360 14.94 -12.09 9.48
CA ARG A 360 16.18 -12.61 10.06
C ARG A 360 16.76 -13.60 9.05
N THR A 361 17.51 -13.12 8.07
CA THR A 361 18.50 -13.93 7.40
C THR A 361 19.51 -14.20 8.50
N SER A 362 19.50 -15.43 9.01
CA SER A 362 20.71 -16.04 9.55
C SER A 362 21.90 -15.49 8.77
N ASP A 363 22.92 -14.96 9.47
CA ASP A 363 24.20 -14.63 8.85
C ASP A 363 24.56 -15.78 7.92
N SER A 364 24.35 -15.57 6.62
CA SER A 364 24.52 -16.61 5.60
C SER A 364 25.99 -16.62 5.28
N PHE A 365 26.78 -17.06 6.27
CA PHE A 365 28.18 -17.37 6.12
C PHE A 365 28.26 -18.52 5.12
N MET A 366 28.53 -18.19 3.87
CA MET A 366 28.76 -19.17 2.83
C MET A 366 30.09 -19.85 3.14
N ARG A 367 30.07 -21.17 3.35
CA ARG A 367 31.26 -21.94 3.76
C ARG A 367 31.87 -22.69 2.59
N CYS A 368 33.20 -22.76 2.55
CA CYS A 368 33.91 -23.62 1.62
C CYS A 368 33.65 -25.10 1.97
N PRO A 369 33.19 -25.95 1.04
CA PRO A 369 32.96 -27.37 1.32
C PRO A 369 34.25 -28.16 1.55
N ILE A 370 35.40 -27.61 1.16
CA ILE A 370 36.70 -28.29 1.24
C ILE A 370 37.39 -28.02 2.58
N CYS A 371 37.43 -26.76 3.03
CA CYS A 371 38.14 -26.37 4.25
C CYS A 371 37.25 -25.74 5.34
N LEU A 372 35.92 -25.67 5.11
CA LEU A 372 34.89 -25.18 6.03
C LEU A 372 35.03 -23.73 6.48
N LYS A 373 35.93 -22.94 5.87
CA LYS A 373 36.07 -21.50 6.13
C LYS A 373 34.82 -20.74 5.69
N SER A 374 34.35 -19.83 6.53
CA SER A 374 33.19 -18.97 6.31
C SER A 374 33.57 -17.66 5.63
N PHE A 375 32.77 -17.23 4.67
CA PHE A 375 32.95 -15.99 3.93
C PHE A 375 31.69 -15.14 3.95
N SER A 376 31.87 -13.82 3.93
CA SER A 376 30.79 -12.83 3.96
C SER A 376 30.26 -12.44 2.56
N SER A 377 30.91 -12.91 1.48
CA SER A 377 30.46 -12.67 0.11
C SER A 377 30.69 -13.90 -0.79
N LEU A 378 29.78 -14.10 -1.74
CA LEU A 378 29.82 -15.20 -2.71
C LEU A 378 31.07 -15.13 -3.62
N SER A 379 31.48 -13.94 -4.04
CA SER A 379 32.65 -13.74 -4.90
C SER A 379 33.94 -14.19 -4.23
N VAL A 380 34.10 -13.89 -2.94
CA VAL A 380 35.28 -14.30 -2.15
C VAL A 380 35.26 -15.80 -1.90
N LEU A 381 34.09 -16.39 -1.61
CA LEU A 381 33.97 -17.84 -1.50
C LEU A 381 34.32 -18.54 -2.82
N GLN A 382 33.83 -18.05 -3.96
CA GLN A 382 34.05 -18.68 -5.26
C GLN A 382 35.53 -18.66 -5.65
N SER A 383 36.22 -17.53 -5.44
CA SER A 383 37.68 -17.45 -5.62
C SER A 383 38.41 -18.43 -4.72
N HIS A 384 38.00 -18.51 -3.46
CA HIS A 384 38.64 -19.39 -2.48
C HIS A 384 38.39 -20.89 -2.74
N VAL A 385 37.20 -21.26 -3.23
CA VAL A 385 36.89 -22.65 -3.60
C VAL A 385 37.75 -23.10 -4.78
N ASN A 386 37.95 -22.25 -5.78
CA ASN A 386 38.88 -22.53 -6.88
C ASN A 386 40.31 -22.73 -6.35
N ASP A 387 40.81 -21.82 -5.50
CA ASP A 387 42.14 -21.95 -4.90
C ASP A 387 42.28 -23.18 -3.99
N CYS A 388 41.19 -23.62 -3.34
CA CYS A 388 41.18 -24.81 -2.49
C CYS A 388 41.11 -26.12 -3.28
N LEU A 389 40.49 -26.09 -4.47
CA LEU A 389 40.49 -27.24 -5.38
C LEU A 389 41.87 -27.48 -5.98
N ASP A 390 42.64 -26.42 -6.25
CA ASP A 390 43.98 -26.54 -6.85
C ASP A 390 45.08 -26.95 -5.85
N LYS A 391 44.80 -26.90 -4.54
CA LYS A 391 45.78 -27.15 -3.45
C LYS A 391 45.58 -28.46 -2.68
N ASN A 392 44.54 -29.21 -3.00
CA ASN A 392 44.31 -30.59 -2.54
C ASN A 392 44.39 -31.54 -3.72
#